data_AF-A0A368BTN9-F1
#
_entry.id   AF-A0A368BTN9-F1
#
_cell.length_a   1.000
_cell.length_b   1.000
_cell.length_c   1.000
_cell.angle_alpha   90.00
_cell.angle_beta   90.00
_cell.angle_gamma   90.00
#
_symmetry.space_group_name_H-M   'P 1'
#
loop_
_entity.id
_entity.type
_entity.pdbx_description
1 polymer ?
#
loop_
_entity_poly.entity_id
_entity_poly.type
_entity_poly.pdbx_seq_one_letter_code
_entity_poly.pdbx_strand_id
1 'polypeptide(L)' 'MDLNSLFFGLVICLSLATFFYIGKFRASEKQRNRDDKIDWTVNRFGHFRTIIWIMLSVLAIALLAKMFI' A
#
# COMPACT_ATOMS: atom_id res chain seq x y z
N MET A 1 21.29 21.24 23.97
CA MET A 1 21.20 19.83 23.53
C MET A 1 21.82 18.98 24.62
N ASP A 2 21.08 18.04 25.17
CA ASP A 2 21.61 17.10 26.16
C ASP A 2 22.38 15.96 25.48
N LEU A 3 23.14 15.20 26.26
CA LEU A 3 23.93 14.08 25.75
C LEU A 3 23.04 13.01 25.10
N ASN A 4 21.82 12.83 25.62
CA ASN A 4 20.83 11.92 25.06
C ASN A 4 20.38 12.35 23.66
N SER A 5 20.02 13.62 23.46
CA SER A 5 19.61 14.13 22.14
C SER A 5 20.75 14.02 21.12
N LEU A 6 22.00 14.25 21.53
CA LEU A 6 23.16 14.08 20.65
C LEU A 6 23.39 12.60 20.29
N PHE A 7 23.30 11.70 21.28
CA PHE A 7 23.42 10.26 21.06
C PHE A 7 22.33 9.73 20.11
N PHE A 8 21.06 10.02 20.39
CA PHE A 8 19.96 9.56 19.55
C PHE A 8 19.97 10.22 18.17
N GLY A 9 20.37 11.49 18.06
CA GLY A 9 20.57 12.15 16.78
C GLY A 9 21.62 11.45 15.91
N LEU A 10 22.73 11.03 16.50
CA LEU A 10 23.78 10.29 15.80
C LEU A 10 23.28 8.91 15.35
N VAL A 11 22.54 8.20 16.20
CA VAL A 11 21.89 6.92 15.85
C VAL A 11 20.94 7.07 14.66
N ILE A 12 20.14 8.14 14.62
CA ILE A 12 19.24 8.43 13.49
C ILE A 12 20.05 8.63 12.21
N CYS A 13 21.07 9.49 12.24
CA CYS A 13 21.91 9.76 11.08
C CYS A 13 22.59 8.49 10.54
N LEU A 14 23.16 7.66 11.42
CA LEU A 14 23.79 6.39 11.03
C LEU A 14 22.79 5.39 10.47
N SER A 15 21.60 5.30 11.06
CA SER A 15 20.54 4.40 10.60
C SER A 15 20.06 4.79 9.20
N LEU A 16 19.84 6.09 8.97
CA LEU A 16 19.47 6.61 7.66
C LEU A 16 20.58 6.41 6.63
N ALA A 17 21.84 6.69 6.98
CA ALA A 17 22.97 6.46 6.10
C ALA A 17 23.08 4.99 5.69
N THR A 18 22.93 4.08 6.64
CA THR A 18 22.93 2.62 6.40
C THR A 18 21.77 2.21 5.52
N PHE A 19 20.57 2.70 5.78
CA PHE A 19 19.38 2.42 4.98
C PHE A 19 19.53 2.91 3.54
N PHE A 20 19.99 4.14 3.32
CA PHE A 20 20.19 4.68 1.98
C PHE A 20 21.35 4.01 1.22
N TYR A 21 22.37 3.52 1.94
CA TYR A 21 23.44 2.75 1.33
C TYR A 21 22.97 1.35 0.92
N ILE A 22 22.36 0.61 1.86
CA ILE A 22 21.94 -0.78 1.64
C ILE A 22 20.70 -0.86 0.75
N GLY A 23 19.77 0.08 0.88
CA GLY A 23 18.53 0.13 0.08
C GLY A 23 18.76 0.31 -1.42
N LYS A 24 19.98 0.69 -1.84
CA LYS A 24 20.37 0.70 -3.26
C LYS A 24 20.60 -0.70 -3.83
N PHE A 25 20.90 -1.68 -2.97
CA PHE A 25 21.04 -3.06 -3.42
C PHE A 25 19.66 -3.61 -3.77
N ARG A 26 19.46 -3.86 -5.05
CA ARG A 26 18.28 -4.58 -5.52
C ARG A 26 18.36 -6.02 -5.06
N ALA A 27 17.21 -6.62 -4.78
CA ALA A 27 17.09 -8.06 -4.60
C ALA A 27 17.70 -8.77 -5.82
N SER A 28 18.26 -9.97 -5.59
CA SER A 28 18.94 -10.75 -6.63
C SER A 28 18.03 -10.95 -7.86
N GLU A 29 18.63 -11.02 -9.05
CA GLU A 29 17.90 -11.29 -10.29
C GLU A 29 17.00 -12.52 -10.18
N LYS A 30 17.48 -13.57 -9.50
CA LYS A 30 16.72 -14.81 -9.24
C LYS A 30 15.44 -14.57 -8.42
N GLN A 31 15.44 -13.58 -7.53
CA GLN A 31 14.27 -13.21 -6.73
C GLN A 31 13.34 -12.24 -7.48
N ARG A 32 13.91 -11.40 -8.34
CA ARG A 32 13.17 -10.35 -9.08
C ARG A 32 12.47 -10.88 -10.33
N ASN A 33 13.11 -11.77 -11.06
CA ASN A 33 12.64 -12.35 -12.33
C ASN A 33 12.17 -13.79 -12.09
N ARG A 34 11.26 -13.96 -11.11
CA ARG A 34 10.67 -15.26 -10.78
C ARG A 34 9.53 -15.56 -11.75
N ASP A 35 9.45 -16.80 -12.22
CA ASP A 35 8.45 -17.20 -13.23
C ASP A 35 7.01 -17.17 -12.69
N ASP A 36 6.82 -17.42 -11.39
CA ASP A 36 5.54 -17.34 -10.67
C ASP A 36 5.22 -15.92 -10.14
N LYS A 37 5.72 -14.87 -10.80
CA LYS A 37 5.44 -13.49 -10.40
C LYS A 37 3.94 -13.21 -10.47
N ILE A 38 3.40 -12.56 -9.44
CA ILE A 38 2.04 -12.03 -9.47
C ILE A 38 1.95 -11.06 -10.65
N ASP A 39 1.11 -11.40 -11.62
CA ASP A 39 0.82 -10.53 -12.75
C ASP A 39 -0.19 -9.46 -12.33
N TRP A 40 0.32 -8.27 -12.06
CA TRP A 40 -0.47 -7.09 -11.71
C TRP A 40 -1.17 -6.45 -12.91
N THR A 41 -0.87 -6.89 -14.14
CA THR A 41 -1.60 -6.45 -15.35
C THR A 41 -2.92 -7.18 -15.49
N VAL A 42 -3.07 -8.36 -14.88
CA VAL A 42 -4.31 -9.11 -14.86
C VAL A 42 -5.28 -8.43 -13.91
N ASN A 43 -6.36 -7.89 -14.47
CA ASN A 43 -7.43 -7.24 -13.72
C ASN A 43 -8.30 -8.26 -12.97
N ARG A 44 -7.73 -8.88 -11.92
CA ARG A 44 -8.38 -9.91 -11.10
C ARG A 44 -9.66 -9.40 -10.40
N PHE A 45 -9.78 -8.09 -10.20
CA PHE A 45 -10.91 -7.44 -9.53
C PHE A 45 -11.71 -6.52 -10.47
N GLY A 46 -11.68 -6.74 -11.78
CA GLY A 46 -12.32 -5.85 -12.75
C GLY A 46 -13.81 -5.62 -12.50
N HIS A 47 -14.50 -6.64 -12.02
CA HIS A 47 -15.93 -6.57 -11.69
C HIS A 47 -16.21 -6.06 -10.27
N PHE A 48 -15.21 -5.93 -9.41
CA PHE A 48 -15.38 -5.44 -8.04
C PHE A 48 -15.95 -4.02 -8.03
N ARG A 49 -15.49 -3.17 -8.95
CA ARG A 49 -16.04 -1.82 -9.14
C ARG A 49 -17.53 -1.86 -9.50
N THR A 50 -17.95 -2.79 -10.36
CA THR A 50 -19.35 -2.96 -10.75
C THR A 50 -20.20 -3.42 -9.57
N ILE A 51 -19.71 -4.36 -8.76
CA ILE A 51 -20.40 -4.83 -7.54
C ILE A 51 -20.61 -3.66 -6.57
N ILE A 52 -19.61 -2.81 -6.36
CA ILE A 52 -19.74 -1.61 -5.51
C ILE A 52 -20.85 -0.69 -6.03
N TRP A 53 -20.91 -0.42 -7.34
CA TRP A 53 -21.95 0.43 -7.93
C TRP A 53 -23.35 -0.15 -7.73
N ILE A 54 -23.51 -1.47 -7.91
CA ILE A 54 -24.79 -2.15 -7.65
C ILE A 54 -25.19 -1.99 -6.18
N MET A 55 -24.27 -2.24 -5.24
CA MET A 55 -24.55 -2.08 -3.81
C MET A 55 -24.97 -0.65 -3.46
N LEU A 56 -24.27 0.36 -3.99
CA LEU A 56 -24.59 1.77 -3.78
C LEU A 56 -25.97 2.14 -4.34
N SER A 57 -26.31 1.64 -5.54
CA SER A 57 -27.63 1.89 -6.13
C SER A 57 -28.77 1.28 -5.31
N VAL A 58 -28.60 0.05 -4.81
CA VAL A 58 -29.60 -0.61 -3.95
C VAL A 58 -29.79 0.17 -2.65
N LEU A 59 -28.70 0.60 -2.01
CA LEU A 59 -28.75 1.42 -0.81
C LEU A 59 -29.45 2.76 -1.05
N ALA A 60 -29.14 3.44 -2.16
CA ALA A 60 -29.75 4.72 -2.50
C ALA A 60 -31.28 4.59 -2.70
N ILE A 61 -31.73 3.54 -3.40
CA ILE A 61 -33.16 3.26 -3.59
C ILE A 61 -33.84 2.98 -2.23
N ALA A 62 -33.22 2.18 -1.37
CA ALA A 62 -33.77 1.88 -0.05
C ALA A 62 -33.91 3.13 0.83
N LEU A 63 -32.91 4.03 0.80
CA LEU A 63 -32.97 5.30 1.52
C LEU A 63 -34.06 6.22 0.98
N LEU A 64 -34.20 6.32 -0.35
CA LEU A 64 -35.28 7.10 -0.97
C LEU A 64 -36.66 6.54 -0.61
N ALA A 65 -36.86 5.22 -0.68
CA ALA A 65 -38.13 4.60 -0.30
C ALA A 65 -38.50 4.92 1.16
N LYS A 66 -37.53 4.90 2.08
CA LYS A 66 -37.71 5.30 3.48
C LYS A 66 -38.05 6.80 3.67
N MET A 67 -37.80 7.66 2.68
CA MET A 67 -38.22 9.06 2.76
C MET A 67 -39.71 9.24 2.44
N PHE A 68 -40.34 8.28 1.76
CA PHE A 68 -41.74 8.34 1.32
C PHE A 68 -42.68 7.36 2.06
N ILE A 69 -42.13 6.48 2.90
CA ILE A 69 -42.82 5.55 3.80
C ILE A 69 -42.46 5.92 5.23
#